data_AF-A0A7S1XJP4-F1
#
_entry.id   AF-A0A7S1XJP4-F1
#
_cell.length_a   1.000
_cell.length_b   1.000
_cell.length_c   1.000
_cell.angle_alpha   90.00
_cell.angle_beta   90.00
_cell.angle_gamma   90.00
#
_symmetry.space_group_name_H-M   'P 1'
#
loop_
_entity.id
_entity.type
_entity.pdbx_description
1 polymer ?
#
loop_
_entity_poly.entity_id
_entity_poly.type
_entity_poly.pdbx_seq_one_letter_code
_entity_poly.pdbx_strand_id
1 'polypeptide(L)'
;VAAVIAATFALLWLYRTRRYFALRVWLAVSLVSVLSIHLARVARAMLRLVAPCNFMLDAITFAVLIYNVCVTGACSILWCAPRVVNQLFLVLTAVIIASLFRDLPQHAIYILLLALSLWDLFAVLNKHGPLRQLLELAESRAQHTGKRRRRHRHSQERSLLNSARRFEST
;
A
#
# COMPACT_ATOMS: atom_id res chain seq x y z
N VAL A 1 -24.97 -0.65 -9.33
CA VAL A 1 -25.61 -0.73 -8.01
C VAL A 1 -25.65 -2.16 -7.48
N ALA A 2 -26.26 -3.13 -8.19
CA ALA A 2 -26.30 -4.54 -7.75
C ALA A 2 -24.91 -5.15 -7.44
N ALA A 3 -23.91 -4.92 -8.30
CA ALA A 3 -22.54 -5.39 -8.05
C ALA A 3 -21.90 -4.79 -6.79
N VAL A 4 -22.21 -3.52 -6.49
CA VAL A 4 -21.71 -2.83 -5.28
C VAL A 4 -22.35 -3.45 -4.05
N ILE A 5 -23.67 -3.63 -4.06
CA ILE A 5 -24.42 -4.28 -2.98
C ILE A 5 -23.87 -5.70 -2.73
N ALA A 6 -23.71 -6.49 -3.79
CA ALA A 6 -23.16 -7.84 -3.70
C ALA A 6 -21.73 -7.86 -3.12
N ALA A 7 -20.86 -6.94 -3.54
CA ALA A 7 -19.51 -6.81 -3.02
C ALA A 7 -19.50 -6.43 -1.53
N THR A 8 -20.39 -5.53 -1.09
CA THR A 8 -20.53 -5.15 0.33
C THR A 8 -20.98 -6.34 1.18
N PHE A 9 -21.98 -7.09 0.74
CA PHE A 9 -22.44 -8.30 1.45
C PHE A 9 -21.35 -9.39 1.46
N ALA A 10 -20.63 -9.59 0.36
CA ALA A 10 -19.51 -10.54 0.29
C ALA A 10 -18.39 -10.16 1.28
N LEU A 11 -18.02 -8.88 1.37
CA LEU A 11 -17.03 -8.38 2.33
C LEU A 11 -17.50 -8.56 3.79
N LEU A 12 -18.77 -8.26 4.08
CA LEU A 12 -19.37 -8.46 5.40
C LEU A 12 -19.37 -9.94 5.80
N TRP A 13 -19.75 -10.83 4.89
CA TRP A 13 -19.66 -12.27 5.10
C TRP A 13 -18.21 -12.67 5.40
N LEU A 14 -17.27 -12.26 4.53
CA LEU A 14 -15.87 -12.64 4.65
C LEU A 14 -15.27 -12.16 5.98
N TYR A 15 -15.61 -10.94 6.39
CA TYR A 15 -15.22 -10.38 7.67
C TYR A 15 -15.76 -11.22 8.85
N ARG A 16 -17.03 -11.65 8.78
CA ARG A 16 -17.65 -12.49 9.82
C ARG A 16 -16.95 -13.84 9.98
N THR A 17 -16.42 -14.41 8.91
CA THR A 17 -15.73 -15.72 8.96
C THR A 17 -14.34 -15.69 9.61
N ARG A 18 -13.84 -14.51 10.06
CA ARG A 18 -12.49 -14.31 10.66
C ARG A 18 -11.31 -14.88 9.84
N ARG A 19 -11.51 -15.24 8.57
CA ARG A 19 -10.46 -15.77 7.69
C ARG A 19 -9.64 -14.62 7.10
N TYR A 20 -8.63 -14.16 7.84
CA TYR A 20 -7.72 -13.09 7.40
C TYR A 20 -7.01 -13.39 6.06
N PHE A 21 -6.77 -14.67 5.74
CA PHE A 21 -6.19 -15.08 4.46
C PHE A 21 -7.13 -14.76 3.29
N ALA A 22 -8.42 -15.08 3.42
CA ALA A 22 -9.38 -14.85 2.36
C ALA A 22 -9.60 -13.35 2.10
N LEU A 23 -9.60 -12.54 3.17
CA LEU A 23 -9.62 -11.08 3.06
C LEU A 23 -8.40 -10.54 2.31
N ARG A 24 -7.20 -11.06 2.62
CA ARG A 24 -5.96 -10.68 1.92
C ARG A 24 -6.00 -11.05 0.44
N VAL A 25 -6.47 -12.25 0.10
CA VAL A 25 -6.60 -12.69 -1.31
C VAL A 25 -7.62 -11.84 -2.04
N TRP A 26 -8.78 -11.56 -1.45
CA TRP A 26 -9.79 -10.68 -2.04
C TRP A 26 -9.22 -9.28 -2.35
N LEU A 27 -8.50 -8.71 -1.37
CA LEU A 27 -7.85 -7.40 -1.54
C LEU A 27 -6.77 -7.45 -2.63
N ALA A 28 -6.01 -8.54 -2.72
CA ALA A 28 -5.02 -8.77 -3.78
C ALA A 28 -5.65 -8.75 -5.16
N VAL A 29 -6.71 -9.55 -5.34
CA VAL A 29 -7.41 -9.68 -6.62
C VAL A 29 -8.05 -8.35 -7.00
N SER A 30 -8.64 -7.65 -6.04
CA SER A 30 -9.22 -6.32 -6.27
C SER A 30 -8.16 -5.31 -6.72
N LEU A 31 -7.02 -5.25 -6.05
CA LEU A 31 -5.93 -4.36 -6.41
C LEU A 31 -5.33 -4.69 -7.79
N VAL A 32 -5.06 -5.96 -8.06
CA VAL A 32 -4.49 -6.43 -9.35
C VAL A 32 -5.45 -6.15 -10.49
N SER A 33 -6.76 -6.36 -10.30
CA SER A 33 -7.75 -6.09 -11.34
C SER A 33 -7.82 -4.60 -11.68
N VAL A 34 -7.82 -3.71 -10.69
CA VAL A 34 -7.81 -2.25 -10.91
C VAL A 34 -6.53 -1.83 -11.63
N LEU A 35 -5.36 -2.28 -11.16
CA LEU A 35 -4.06 -1.94 -11.74
C LEU A 35 -3.96 -2.43 -13.19
N SER A 36 -4.37 -3.67 -13.45
CA SER A 36 -4.36 -4.28 -14.79
C SER A 36 -5.27 -3.55 -15.77
N ILE A 37 -6.51 -3.23 -15.39
CA ILE A 37 -7.47 -2.55 -16.27
C ILE A 37 -6.99 -1.14 -16.63
N HIS A 38 -6.43 -0.39 -15.66
CA HIS A 38 -5.88 0.94 -15.93
C HIS A 38 -4.64 0.88 -16.83
N LEU A 39 -3.70 -0.01 -16.53
CA LEU A 39 -2.48 -0.11 -17.32
C LEU A 39 -2.77 -0.63 -18.74
N ALA A 40 -3.75 -1.53 -18.91
CA ALA A 40 -4.23 -1.97 -20.23
C ALA A 40 -4.95 -0.86 -21.01
N ARG A 41 -5.63 0.08 -20.35
CA ARG A 41 -6.18 1.28 -21.02
C ARG A 41 -5.07 2.19 -21.53
N VAL A 42 -4.05 2.44 -20.71
CA VAL A 42 -2.88 3.25 -21.09
C VAL A 42 -2.10 2.58 -22.23
N ALA A 43 -1.83 1.28 -22.14
CA ALA A 43 -1.13 0.53 -23.18
C ALA A 43 -1.88 0.57 -24.52
N ARG A 44 -3.21 0.40 -24.51
CA ARG A 44 -4.03 0.53 -25.74
C ARG A 44 -3.99 1.94 -26.31
N ALA A 45 -4.03 2.97 -25.47
CA ALA A 45 -3.91 4.36 -25.93
C ALA A 45 -2.53 4.61 -26.57
N MET A 46 -1.46 4.10 -25.96
CA MET A 46 -0.09 4.21 -26.47
C MET A 46 0.06 3.46 -27.80
N LEU A 47 -0.47 2.24 -27.92
CA LEU A 47 -0.43 1.47 -29.16
C LEU A 47 -1.13 2.20 -30.32
N ARG A 48 -2.27 2.86 -30.06
CA ARG A 48 -2.97 3.69 -31.07
C ARG A 48 -2.15 4.90 -31.52
N LEU A 49 -1.41 5.53 -30.62
CA LEU A 49 -0.55 6.68 -30.92
C LEU A 49 0.70 6.27 -31.71
N VAL A 50 1.21 5.07 -31.48
CA VAL A 50 2.43 4.54 -32.09
C VAL A 50 2.15 3.81 -33.41
N ALA A 51 0.91 3.37 -33.65
CA ALA A 51 0.47 2.76 -34.91
C ALA A 51 0.90 3.53 -36.19
N PRO A 52 0.78 4.87 -36.27
CA PRO A 52 1.26 5.62 -37.44
C PRO A 52 2.80 5.78 -37.51
N CYS A 53 3.53 5.51 -36.43
CA CYS A 53 4.98 5.76 -36.33
C CYS A 53 5.86 4.58 -36.79
N ASN A 54 5.29 3.49 -37.33
CA ASN A 54 6.04 2.28 -37.77
C ASN A 54 6.95 1.65 -36.69
N PHE A 55 6.66 1.89 -35.41
CA PHE A 55 7.46 1.33 -34.33
C PHE A 55 7.04 -0.12 -34.06
N MET A 56 7.99 -1.05 -34.00
CA MET A 56 7.77 -2.49 -33.71
C MET A 56 7.45 -2.75 -32.23
N LEU A 57 6.54 -1.99 -31.63
CA LEU A 57 6.04 -2.28 -30.28
C LEU A 57 4.79 -3.15 -30.40
N ASP A 58 4.95 -4.43 -30.07
CA ASP A 58 3.88 -5.42 -30.16
C ASP A 58 3.01 -5.47 -28.89
N ALA A 59 1.75 -5.85 -29.04
CA ALA A 59 0.78 -5.99 -27.96
C ALA A 59 1.25 -7.01 -26.91
N ILE A 60 2.00 -8.03 -27.34
CA ILE A 60 2.58 -9.06 -26.47
C ILE A 60 3.57 -8.44 -25.49
N THR A 61 4.44 -7.54 -25.94
CA THR A 61 5.42 -6.86 -25.08
C THR A 61 4.73 -6.07 -23.97
N PHE A 62 3.66 -5.33 -24.29
CA PHE A 62 2.86 -4.63 -23.30
C PHE A 62 2.13 -5.56 -22.34
N ALA A 63 1.61 -6.69 -22.83
CA ALA A 63 0.93 -7.67 -21.97
C ALA A 63 1.90 -8.27 -20.92
N VAL A 64 3.12 -8.63 -21.32
CA VAL A 64 4.15 -9.13 -20.41
C VAL A 64 4.57 -8.05 -19.41
N LEU A 65 4.72 -6.79 -19.86
CA LEU A 65 5.04 -5.68 -18.97
C LEU A 65 3.94 -5.47 -17.91
N ILE A 66 2.68 -5.45 -18.34
CA ILE A 66 1.52 -5.30 -17.44
C ILE A 66 1.49 -6.43 -16.41
N TYR A 67 1.71 -7.67 -16.84
CA TYR A 67 1.71 -8.84 -15.95
C TYR A 67 2.79 -8.70 -14.86
N ASN A 68 4.02 -8.34 -15.23
CA ASN A 68 5.11 -8.15 -14.26
C ASN A 68 4.81 -7.04 -13.25
N VAL A 69 4.27 -5.91 -13.72
CA VAL A 69 3.88 -4.80 -12.85
C VAL A 69 2.76 -5.21 -11.89
N CYS A 70 1.77 -5.97 -12.37
CA CYS A 70 0.65 -6.45 -11.55
C CYS A 70 1.09 -7.43 -10.46
N VAL A 71 1.90 -8.43 -10.82
CA VAL A 71 2.42 -9.42 -9.85
C VAL A 71 3.29 -8.73 -8.81
N THR A 72 4.19 -7.85 -9.25
CA THR A 72 5.07 -7.10 -8.34
C THR A 72 4.28 -6.18 -7.42
N GLY A 73 3.24 -5.50 -7.92
CA GLY A 73 2.35 -4.67 -7.12
C GLY A 73 1.60 -5.47 -6.05
N ALA A 74 1.06 -6.64 -6.41
CA ALA A 74 0.37 -7.52 -5.48
C ALA A 74 1.31 -8.03 -4.37
N CYS A 75 2.50 -8.51 -4.75
CA CYS A 75 3.51 -8.98 -3.81
C CYS A 75 3.99 -7.84 -2.90
N SER A 76 4.20 -6.65 -3.45
CA SER A 76 4.73 -5.50 -2.70
C SER A 76 3.78 -5.03 -1.61
N ILE A 77 2.48 -4.97 -1.91
CA ILE A 77 1.48 -4.43 -0.98
C ILE A 77 1.09 -5.48 0.09
N LEU A 78 1.18 -6.78 -0.22
CA LEU A 78 0.64 -7.83 0.64
C LEU A 78 1.68 -8.68 1.38
N TRP A 79 2.90 -8.81 0.88
CA TRP A 79 3.83 -9.85 1.33
C TRP A 79 5.18 -9.35 1.90
N CYS A 80 5.24 -8.15 2.46
CA CYS A 80 6.49 -7.51 2.90
C CYS A 80 7.44 -7.17 1.74
N ALA A 81 7.41 -5.91 1.31
CA ALA A 81 8.40 -5.33 0.41
C ALA A 81 9.30 -4.31 1.11
N PRO A 82 10.51 -4.07 0.58
CA PRO A 82 11.35 -2.96 1.02
C PRO A 82 10.57 -1.64 0.91
N ARG A 83 10.80 -0.74 1.87
CA ARG A 83 9.98 0.46 2.11
C ARG A 83 9.79 1.32 0.86
N VAL A 84 10.83 1.45 0.03
CA VAL A 84 10.83 2.24 -1.21
C VAL A 84 9.89 1.64 -2.26
N VAL A 85 9.95 0.33 -2.49
CA VAL A 85 9.12 -0.35 -3.49
C VAL A 85 7.64 -0.29 -3.09
N ASN A 86 7.34 -0.56 -1.81
CA ASN A 86 5.99 -0.44 -1.30
C ASN A 86 5.44 1.00 -1.43
N GLN A 87 6.26 2.00 -1.10
CA GLN A 87 5.87 3.40 -1.24
C GLN A 87 5.61 3.79 -2.70
N LEU A 88 6.44 3.33 -3.65
CA LEU A 88 6.23 3.56 -5.07
C LEU A 88 4.89 2.99 -5.54
N PHE A 89 4.57 1.74 -5.19
CA PHE A 89 3.30 1.13 -5.57
C PHE A 89 2.08 1.76 -4.89
N LEU A 90 2.23 2.26 -3.65
CA LEU A 90 1.17 3.03 -2.98
C LEU A 90 0.91 4.37 -3.70
N VAL A 91 1.96 5.08 -4.12
CA VAL A 91 1.82 6.33 -4.90
C VAL A 91 1.19 6.04 -6.27
N LEU A 92 1.64 5.01 -6.98
CA LEU A 92 1.04 4.60 -8.25
C LEU A 92 -0.44 4.27 -8.10
N THR A 93 -0.80 3.53 -7.05
CA THR A 93 -2.20 3.20 -6.76
C THR A 93 -3.02 4.46 -6.43
N ALA A 94 -2.46 5.41 -5.67
CA ALA A 94 -3.13 6.68 -5.38
C ALA A 94 -3.39 7.50 -6.65
N VAL A 95 -2.42 7.58 -7.57
CA VAL A 95 -2.59 8.27 -8.87
C VAL A 95 -3.68 7.60 -9.72
N ILE A 96 -3.75 6.26 -9.69
CA ILE A 96 -4.82 5.53 -10.37
C ILE A 96 -6.17 5.90 -9.77
N ILE A 97 -6.35 5.85 -8.44
CA ILE A 97 -7.60 6.25 -7.78
C ILE A 97 -7.97 7.71 -8.08
N ALA A 98 -7.00 8.62 -8.07
CA ALA A 98 -7.22 10.01 -8.47
C ALA A 98 -7.67 10.13 -9.94
N SER A 99 -7.14 9.29 -10.82
CA SER A 99 -7.57 9.23 -12.21
C SER A 99 -9.00 8.72 -12.35
N LEU A 100 -9.46 7.78 -11.50
CA LEU A 100 -10.88 7.40 -11.47
C LEU A 100 -11.77 8.57 -11.05
N PHE A 101 -11.33 9.44 -10.14
CA PHE A 101 -12.11 10.61 -9.74
C PHE A 101 -12.23 11.66 -10.87
N ARG A 102 -11.34 11.67 -11.85
CA ARG A 102 -11.48 12.52 -13.03
C ARG A 102 -12.71 12.15 -13.87
N ASP A 103 -13.11 10.88 -13.85
CA ASP A 103 -14.27 10.40 -14.59
C ASP A 103 -15.60 10.71 -13.88
N LEU A 104 -15.58 11.27 -12.66
CA LEU A 104 -16.78 11.66 -11.91
C LEU A 104 -17.30 13.04 -12.32
N PRO A 105 -18.63 13.27 -12.27
CA PRO A 105 -19.18 14.60 -12.50
C PRO A 105 -18.78 15.57 -11.38
N GLN A 106 -18.62 16.85 -11.73
CA GLN A 106 -18.05 17.88 -10.84
C GLN A 106 -18.78 18.02 -9.49
N HIS A 107 -20.11 17.90 -9.47
CA HIS A 107 -20.90 17.95 -8.24
C HIS A 107 -20.57 16.79 -7.28
N ALA A 108 -20.36 15.59 -7.82
CA ALA A 108 -20.04 14.41 -7.01
C ALA A 108 -18.68 14.54 -6.35
N ILE A 109 -17.72 15.23 -6.99
CA ILE A 109 -16.39 15.49 -6.42
C ILE A 109 -16.51 16.43 -5.22
N TYR A 110 -17.31 17.51 -5.30
CA TYR A 110 -17.52 18.41 -4.16
C TYR A 110 -18.20 17.71 -2.99
N ILE A 111 -19.24 16.92 -3.27
CA ILE A 111 -19.95 16.14 -2.25
C ILE A 111 -18.99 15.12 -1.60
N LEU A 112 -18.17 14.43 -2.40
CA LEU A 112 -17.19 13.46 -1.91
C LEU A 112 -16.11 14.12 -1.05
N LEU A 113 -15.58 15.27 -1.46
CA LEU A 113 -14.59 16.03 -0.68
C LEU A 113 -15.17 16.45 0.68
N LEU A 114 -16.40 16.97 0.68
CA LEU A 114 -17.09 17.35 1.91
C LEU A 114 -17.32 16.14 2.82
N ALA A 115 -17.81 15.03 2.26
CA ALA A 115 -18.05 13.80 3.00
C ALA A 115 -16.76 13.22 3.60
N LEU A 116 -15.66 13.17 2.85
CA LEU A 116 -14.37 12.71 3.34
C LEU A 116 -13.81 13.61 4.45
N SER A 117 -13.92 14.93 4.29
CA SER A 117 -13.49 15.89 5.32
C SER A 117 -14.27 15.73 6.63
N LEU A 118 -15.59 15.58 6.54
CA LEU A 118 -16.42 15.33 7.71
C LEU A 118 -16.10 13.96 8.33
N TRP A 119 -15.96 12.92 7.52
CA TRP A 119 -15.64 11.58 8.00
C TRP A 119 -14.30 11.51 8.74
N ASP A 120 -13.26 12.18 8.22
CA ASP A 120 -11.95 12.24 8.86
C ASP A 120 -12.04 12.90 10.26
N LEU A 121 -12.83 13.96 10.39
CA LEU A 121 -13.11 14.61 11.67
C LEU A 121 -13.84 13.66 12.64
N PHE A 122 -14.88 12.96 12.18
CA PHE A 122 -15.63 11.98 12.99
C PHE A 122 -14.76 10.82 13.45
N ALA A 123 -13.86 10.33 12.59
CA ALA A 123 -12.97 9.23 12.91
C ALA A 123 -11.96 9.60 14.01
N VAL A 124 -11.44 10.83 14.01
CA VAL A 124 -10.50 11.33 15.03
C VAL A 124 -11.19 11.65 16.35
N LEU A 125 -12.42 12.16 16.32
CA LEU A 125 -13.12 12.59 17.55
C LEU A 125 -13.60 11.42 18.41
N ASN A 126 -13.81 10.23 17.81
CA ASN A 126 -14.22 9.04 18.55
C ASN A 126 -13.08 8.45 19.40
N LYS A 127 -13.11 8.72 20.71
CA LYS A 127 -12.09 8.29 21.69
C LYS A 127 -11.89 6.77 21.80
N HIS A 128 -12.81 5.95 21.30
CA HIS A 128 -12.75 4.48 21.30
C HIS A 128 -12.46 3.86 19.92
N GLY A 129 -11.85 4.62 19.01
CA GLY A 129 -11.60 4.17 17.65
C GLY A 129 -10.48 3.11 17.51
N PRO A 130 -10.60 2.16 16.57
CA PRO A 130 -9.55 1.18 16.24
C PRO A 130 -8.21 1.82 15.81
N LEU A 131 -8.22 3.09 15.40
CA LEU A 131 -7.01 3.85 15.07
C LEU A 131 -6.08 4.04 16.27
N ARG A 132 -6.64 4.29 17.47
CA ARG A 132 -5.85 4.48 18.69
C ARG A 132 -5.21 3.19 19.17
N GLN A 133 -5.90 2.06 18.99
CA GLN A 133 -5.34 0.74 19.26
C GLN A 133 -4.18 0.41 18.31
N LEU A 134 -4.30 0.75 17.02
CA LEU A 134 -3.20 0.59 16.06
C LEU A 134 -2.02 1.53 16.37
N LEU A 135 -2.30 2.75 16.82
CA LEU A 135 -1.28 3.72 17.25
C LEU A 135 -0.53 3.22 18.49
N GLU A 136 -1.24 2.78 19.53
CA GLU A 136 -0.63 2.23 20.75
C GLU A 136 0.22 0.97 20.46
N LEU A 137 -0.23 0.12 19.53
CA LEU A 137 0.55 -1.03 19.07
C LEU A 137 1.81 -0.61 18.30
N ALA A 138 1.74 0.45 17.49
CA ALA A 138 2.87 1.00 16.76
C ALA A 138 3.90 1.64 17.71
N GLU A 139 3.44 2.43 18.68
CA GLU A 139 4.29 3.07 19.70
C GLU A 139 4.99 2.04 20.58
N SER A 140 4.27 1.00 21.03
CA SER A 140 4.84 -0.10 21.83
C SER A 140 5.97 -0.82 21.09
N ARG A 141 5.81 -1.06 19.77
CA ARG A 141 6.85 -1.67 18.92
C ARG A 141 8.06 -0.74 18.72
N ALA A 142 7.83 0.56 18.55
CA ALA A 142 8.89 1.55 18.41
C ALA A 142 9.74 1.64 19.69
N GLN A 143 9.11 1.69 20.86
CA GLN A 143 9.79 1.72 22.15
C GLN A 143 10.65 0.46 22.37
N HIS A 144 10.11 -0.73 22.06
CA HIS A 144 10.86 -1.99 22.21
C HIS A 144 12.10 -2.05 21.29
N THR A 145 11.97 -1.58 20.05
CA THR A 145 13.08 -1.56 19.08
C THR A 145 14.17 -0.55 19.48
N GLY A 146 13.78 0.63 19.97
CA GLY A 146 14.72 1.64 20.48
C GLY A 146 15.51 1.16 21.70
N LYS A 147 14.87 0.39 22.58
CA LYS A 147 15.51 -0.16 23.81
C LYS A 147 16.59 -1.20 23.49
N ARG A 148 16.38 -2.06 22.48
CA ARG A 148 17.39 -3.02 21.99
C ARG A 148 18.62 -2.32 21.41
N ARG A 149 18.45 -1.27 20.60
CA ARG A 149 19.57 -0.48 20.05
C ARG A 149 20.43 0.16 21.13
N ARG A 150 19.81 0.73 22.17
CA ARG A 150 20.55 1.34 23.29
C ARG A 150 21.36 0.32 24.10
N ARG A 151 20.82 -0.89 24.33
CA ARG A 151 21.55 -1.96 25.02
C ARG A 151 22.78 -2.44 24.25
N HIS A 152 22.67 -2.60 22.94
CA HIS A 152 23.84 -2.96 22.11
C HIS A 152 24.91 -1.88 22.14
N ARG A 153 24.53 -0.59 22.03
CA ARG A 153 25.48 0.52 22.11
C ARG A 153 26.23 0.55 23.44
N HIS A 154 25.53 0.37 24.56
CA HIS A 154 26.17 0.31 25.88
C HIS A 154 27.06 -0.92 26.07
N SER A 155 26.66 -2.09 25.54
CA SER A 155 27.51 -3.27 25.58
C SER A 155 28.79 -3.08 24.76
N GLN A 156 28.68 -2.41 23.61
CA GLN A 156 29.80 -2.11 22.73
C GLN A 156 30.76 -1.08 23.35
N GLU A 157 30.24 0.00 23.93
CA GLU A 157 31.05 0.99 24.66
C GLU A 157 31.80 0.34 25.83
N ARG A 158 31.13 -0.53 26.60
CA ARG A 158 31.78 -1.26 27.71
C ARG A 158 32.89 -2.19 27.22
N SER A 159 32.70 -2.88 26.09
CA SER A 159 33.78 -3.70 25.50
C SER A 159 34.96 -2.85 25.05
N LEU A 160 34.72 -1.70 24.42
CA LEU A 160 35.79 -0.79 23.98
C LEU A 160 36.57 -0.21 25.16
N LEU A 161 35.88 0.21 26.22
CA LEU A 161 36.52 0.71 27.45
C LEU A 161 37.34 -0.38 28.17
N ASN A 162 36.88 -1.62 28.15
CA ASN A 162 37.62 -2.74 28.73
C ASN A 162 38.83 -3.15 27.87
N SER A 163 38.74 -3.00 26.54
CA SER A 163 39.89 -3.18 25.65
C SER A 163 40.93 -2.07 25.85
N ALA A 164 40.50 -0.79 25.94
CA ALA A 164 41.39 0.34 26.18
C ALA A 164 42.15 0.23 27.50
N ARG A 165 41.44 -0.10 28.60
CA ARG A 165 42.10 -0.36 29.90
C ARG A 165 43.09 -1.51 29.87
N ARG A 166 42.89 -2.50 28.99
CA ARG A 166 43.79 -3.65 28.87
C ARG A 166 45.09 -3.31 28.13
N PHE A 167 45.06 -2.36 27.20
CA PHE A 167 46.25 -1.81 26.55
C PHE A 167 47.06 -0.89 27.47
N GLU A 168 46.41 -0.18 28.38
CA GLU A 168 47.08 0.72 29.33
C GLU A 168 47.80 -0.04 30.47
N SER A 169 47.46 -1.32 30.67
CA SER A 169 48.07 -2.19 31.68
C SER A 169 49.23 -3.06 31.18
N THR A 170 49.60 -2.94 29.91
CA THR A 170 50.74 -3.63 29.26
C THR A 170 51.80 -2.63 28.86
#